data_AF-A0A7Y1ZF00-F1
#
_entry.id   AF-A0A7Y1ZF00-F1
#
_cell.length_a   1.000
_cell.length_b   1.000
_cell.length_c   1.000
_cell.angle_alpha   90.00
_cell.angle_beta   90.00
_cell.angle_gamma   90.00
#
_symmetry.space_group_name_H-M   'P 1'
#
loop_
_entity.id
_entity.type
_entity.pdbx_description
1 polymer ?
#
loop_
_entity_poly.entity_id
_entity_poly.type
_entity_poly.pdbx_seq_one_letter_code
_entity_poly.pdbx_strand_id
1 'polypeptide(L)'
;KSEGTKLGASIFYPSGGLLDTGIWTTDRNRPQDLAREKDYDPVPTVQDFKVAAKAAGMELEFQDLDELARYCLDGIRDERFIIMIRVEDAAATLSDRASRYGRAELPIDLAEIPQL
;
A
#
# COMPACT_ATOMS: atom_id res chain seq x y z
N LYS A 1 -6.15 18.11 -18.75
CA LYS A 1 -7.10 17.22 -19.46
C LYS A 1 -6.74 17.24 -20.95
N SER A 2 -6.44 16.08 -21.56
CA SER A 2 -5.87 15.97 -22.92
C SER A 2 -6.89 15.69 -24.03
N GLU A 3 -8.13 15.31 -23.70
CA GLU A 3 -9.12 14.79 -24.68
C GLU A 3 -10.35 15.69 -24.90
N GLY A 4 -10.35 16.92 -24.38
CA GLY A 4 -11.48 17.86 -24.59
C GLY A 4 -12.80 17.46 -23.93
N THR A 5 -12.81 16.46 -23.05
CA THR A 5 -13.98 16.02 -22.27
C THR A 5 -13.93 16.52 -20.83
N LYS A 6 -15.04 16.36 -20.10
CA LYS A 6 -15.10 16.58 -18.64
C LYS A 6 -14.71 15.34 -17.83
N LEU A 7 -14.39 14.21 -18.48
CA LEU A 7 -14.02 12.98 -17.80
C LEU A 7 -12.64 13.11 -17.15
N GLY A 8 -12.51 12.61 -15.93
CA GLY A 8 -11.27 12.54 -15.18
C GLY A 8 -11.08 11.14 -14.58
N ALA A 9 -9.83 10.82 -14.27
CA ALA A 9 -9.45 9.61 -13.57
C ALA A 9 -8.37 9.94 -12.55
N SER A 10 -8.30 9.15 -11.49
CA SER A 10 -7.28 9.27 -10.44
C SER A 10 -6.72 7.89 -10.10
N ILE A 11 -5.49 7.86 -9.62
CA ILE A 11 -4.83 6.70 -9.06
C ILE A 11 -4.77 6.89 -7.55
N PHE A 12 -5.36 5.95 -6.82
CA PHE A 12 -5.36 5.95 -5.36
C PHE A 12 -4.31 4.95 -4.85
N TYR A 13 -3.30 5.47 -4.16
CA TYR A 13 -2.30 4.67 -3.44
C TYR A 13 -2.62 4.74 -1.94
N PRO A 14 -3.31 3.73 -1.39
CA PRO A 14 -3.65 3.74 0.03
C PRO A 14 -2.37 3.73 0.86
N SER A 15 -2.34 4.60 1.87
CA SER A 15 -1.16 4.97 2.64
C SER A 15 -1.56 5.30 4.08
N GLY A 16 -0.58 5.60 4.95
CA GLY A 16 -0.83 5.92 6.36
C GLY A 16 -0.67 4.76 7.34
N GLY A 17 -0.11 3.63 6.89
CA GLY A 17 0.21 2.49 7.76
C GLY A 17 -0.39 1.19 7.25
N LEU A 18 -0.58 0.23 8.16
CA LEU A 18 -1.23 -1.03 7.84
C LEU A 18 -2.73 -0.83 7.67
N LEU A 19 -3.33 -1.56 6.73
CA LEU A 19 -4.76 -1.49 6.46
C LEU A 19 -5.43 -2.76 7.01
N ASP A 20 -6.32 -2.59 7.97
CA ASP A 20 -7.16 -3.67 8.51
C ASP A 20 -8.31 -3.96 7.53
N THR A 21 -8.00 -4.73 6.49
CA THR A 21 -8.95 -5.06 5.41
C THR A 21 -9.00 -6.56 5.16
N GLY A 22 -9.92 -7.00 4.31
CA GLY A 22 -9.96 -8.38 3.85
C GLY A 22 -8.82 -8.78 2.88
N ILE A 23 -7.84 -7.92 2.57
CA ILE A 23 -6.78 -8.28 1.61
C ILE A 23 -5.83 -9.37 2.15
N TRP A 24 -5.76 -9.54 3.48
CA TRP A 24 -4.90 -10.52 4.14
C TRP A 24 -5.32 -11.98 3.89
N THR A 25 -6.57 -12.23 3.53
CA THR A 25 -7.13 -13.59 3.36
C THR A 25 -7.86 -13.76 2.02
N THR A 26 -7.25 -13.27 0.94
CA THR A 26 -7.88 -13.18 -0.39
C THR A 26 -8.29 -14.52 -1.01
N ASP A 27 -7.71 -15.63 -0.57
CA ASP A 27 -8.01 -16.96 -1.11
C ASP A 27 -9.49 -17.34 -0.99
N ARG A 28 -10.25 -16.75 -0.05
CA ARG A 28 -11.70 -16.93 0.07
C ARG A 28 -12.49 -16.56 -1.20
N ASN A 29 -11.92 -15.70 -2.05
CA ASN A 29 -12.55 -15.19 -3.28
C ASN A 29 -11.96 -15.84 -4.55
N ARG A 30 -11.05 -16.80 -4.41
CA ARG A 30 -10.38 -17.42 -5.56
C ARG A 30 -11.38 -18.25 -6.38
N PRO A 31 -11.52 -18.00 -7.68
CA PRO A 31 -12.36 -18.81 -8.57
C PRO A 31 -11.92 -20.28 -8.57
N GLN A 32 -12.88 -21.19 -8.74
CA GLN A 32 -12.62 -22.64 -8.69
C GLN A 32 -11.68 -23.12 -9.81
N ASP A 33 -11.79 -22.52 -11.00
CA ASP A 33 -10.92 -22.77 -12.15
C ASP A 33 -9.48 -22.26 -11.95
N LEU A 34 -9.26 -21.40 -10.94
CA LEU A 34 -7.96 -20.91 -10.51
C LEU A 34 -7.55 -21.47 -9.14
N ALA A 35 -8.19 -22.57 -8.69
CA ALA A 35 -7.83 -23.27 -7.47
C ALA A 35 -6.36 -23.68 -7.51
N ARG A 36 -5.70 -23.60 -6.36
CA ARG A 36 -4.29 -24.00 -6.26
C ARG A 36 -4.18 -25.51 -6.48
N GLU A 37 -3.21 -25.93 -7.27
CA GLU A 37 -2.92 -27.35 -7.50
C GLU A 37 -2.20 -28.02 -6.32
N LYS A 38 -1.55 -27.22 -5.48
CA LYS A 38 -0.79 -27.68 -4.31
C LYS A 38 -1.31 -26.99 -3.05
N ASP A 39 -1.32 -27.77 -1.98
CA ASP A 39 -1.58 -27.24 -0.65
C ASP A 39 -0.52 -26.21 -0.24
N TYR A 40 -0.92 -25.27 0.60
CA TYR A 40 -0.08 -24.21 1.11
C TYR A 40 -0.47 -23.90 2.56
N ASP A 41 0.46 -23.32 3.30
CA ASP A 41 0.20 -22.95 4.69
C ASP A 41 -0.86 -21.84 4.77
N PRO A 42 -1.77 -21.89 5.76
CA PRO A 42 -2.77 -20.85 5.95
C PRO A 42 -2.16 -19.45 5.99
N VAL A 43 -2.73 -18.51 5.22
CA VAL A 43 -2.30 -17.11 5.27
C VAL A 43 -2.74 -16.51 6.62
N PRO A 44 -1.83 -15.89 7.40
CA PRO A 44 -2.20 -15.21 8.63
C PRO A 44 -3.21 -14.09 8.39
N THR A 45 -4.17 -13.94 9.29
CA THR A 45 -5.04 -12.77 9.31
C THR A 45 -4.29 -11.54 9.82
N VAL A 46 -4.86 -10.36 9.58
CA VAL A 46 -4.38 -9.12 10.20
C VAL A 46 -4.38 -9.19 11.74
N GLN A 47 -5.29 -9.96 12.34
CA GLN A 47 -5.33 -10.15 13.80
C GLN A 47 -4.19 -11.05 14.29
N ASP A 48 -3.87 -12.11 13.55
CA ASP A 48 -2.71 -12.94 13.86
C ASP A 48 -1.42 -12.10 13.81
N PHE A 49 -1.33 -11.21 12.81
CA PHE A 49 -0.22 -10.27 12.70
C PHE A 49 -0.17 -9.29 13.87
N LYS A 50 -1.31 -8.72 14.30
CA LYS A 50 -1.40 -7.84 15.48
C LYS A 50 -0.91 -8.54 16.76
N VAL A 51 -1.32 -9.79 16.99
CA VAL A 51 -0.90 -10.58 18.16
C VAL A 51 0.60 -10.84 18.11
N ALA A 52 1.13 -11.25 16.96
CA ALA A 52 2.56 -11.51 16.79
C ALA A 52 3.40 -10.25 17.00
N ALA A 53 2.99 -9.12 16.42
CA ALA A 53 3.69 -7.84 16.57
C ALA A 53 3.72 -7.37 18.03
N LYS A 54 2.59 -7.46 18.74
CA LYS A 54 2.52 -7.15 20.16
C LYS A 54 3.43 -8.05 20.99
N ALA A 55 3.48 -9.35 20.69
CA ALA A 55 4.38 -10.29 21.36
C ALA A 55 5.86 -9.97 21.11
N ALA A 56 6.19 -9.40 19.94
CA ALA A 56 7.52 -8.90 19.60
C ALA A 56 7.83 -7.50 20.17
N GLY A 57 6.90 -6.87 20.90
CA GLY A 57 7.07 -5.53 21.45
C GLY A 57 6.96 -4.41 20.41
N MET A 58 6.38 -4.70 19.24
CA MET A 58 6.12 -3.70 18.19
C MET A 58 4.73 -3.09 18.37
N GLU A 59 4.66 -1.77 18.41
CA GLU A 59 3.41 -1.02 18.28
C GLU A 59 3.11 -0.80 16.79
N LEU A 60 1.98 -1.35 16.33
CA LEU A 60 1.57 -1.23 14.93
C LEU A 60 0.56 -0.10 14.76
N GLU A 61 0.84 0.81 13.83
CA GLU A 61 -0.12 1.83 13.41
C GLU A 61 -0.99 1.30 12.26
N PHE A 62 -2.30 1.32 12.49
CA PHE A 62 -3.31 0.99 11.49
C PHE A 62 -4.01 2.27 11.04
N GLN A 63 -4.12 2.44 9.73
CA GLN A 63 -4.84 3.56 9.15
C GLN A 63 -6.35 3.37 9.34
N ASP A 64 -7.03 4.41 9.80
CA ASP A 64 -8.49 4.47 9.79
C ASP A 64 -8.99 4.49 8.33
N LEU A 65 -9.81 3.49 7.99
CA LEU A 65 -10.35 3.33 6.64
C LEU A 65 -11.40 4.38 6.26
N ASP A 66 -12.16 4.89 7.23
CA ASP A 66 -13.14 5.95 6.97
C ASP A 66 -12.42 7.27 6.73
N GLU A 67 -11.34 7.55 7.48
CA GLU A 67 -10.47 8.69 7.21
C GLU A 67 -9.84 8.57 5.82
N LEU A 68 -9.30 7.39 5.49
CA LEU A 68 -8.68 7.14 4.21
C LEU A 68 -9.67 7.27 3.03
N ALA A 69 -10.92 6.85 3.23
CA ALA A 69 -11.99 7.03 2.25
C ALA A 69 -12.36 8.51 2.06
N ARG A 70 -12.46 9.28 3.14
CA ARG A 70 -12.70 10.74 3.07
C ARG A 70 -11.56 11.45 2.32
N TYR A 71 -10.32 11.12 2.65
CA TYR A 71 -9.14 11.65 1.96
C TYR A 71 -9.18 11.36 0.45
N CYS A 72 -9.58 10.13 0.09
CA CYS A 72 -9.73 9.75 -1.32
C CYS A 72 -10.81 10.56 -2.03
N LEU A 73 -11.98 10.72 -1.39
CA LEU A 73 -13.08 11.51 -1.94
C LEU A 73 -12.70 12.98 -2.14
N ASP A 74 -11.97 13.56 -1.19
CA ASP A 74 -11.50 14.94 -1.29
C ASP A 74 -10.45 15.08 -2.41
N GLY A 75 -9.55 14.10 -2.57
CA GLY A 75 -8.63 14.05 -3.71
C GLY A 75 -9.33 14.01 -5.07
N ILE A 76 -10.45 13.27 -5.18
CA ILE A 76 -11.27 13.22 -6.40
C ILE A 76 -11.92 14.60 -6.65
N ARG A 77 -12.49 15.23 -5.63
CA ARG A 77 -13.14 16.56 -5.74
C ARG A 77 -12.16 17.66 -6.15
N ASP A 78 -10.93 17.57 -5.66
CA ASP A 78 -9.83 18.47 -5.99
C ASP A 78 -9.17 18.16 -7.36
N GLU A 79 -9.72 17.20 -8.12
CA GLU A 79 -9.18 16.73 -9.39
C GLU A 79 -7.72 16.26 -9.33
N ARG A 80 -7.26 15.71 -8.18
CA ARG A 80 -5.90 15.19 -8.04
C ARG A 80 -5.77 13.88 -8.82
N PHE A 81 -4.73 13.79 -9.66
CA PHE A 81 -4.45 12.54 -10.39
C PHE A 81 -3.85 11.47 -9.48
N ILE A 82 -2.93 11.83 -8.58
CA ILE A 82 -2.36 10.92 -7.58
C ILE A 82 -2.96 11.26 -6.22
N ILE A 83 -3.59 10.27 -5.59
CA ILE A 83 -4.21 10.41 -4.28
C ILE A 83 -3.46 9.48 -3.32
N MET A 84 -2.64 10.08 -2.47
CA MET A 84 -1.81 9.40 -1.48
C MET A 84 -1.58 10.35 -0.30
N ILE A 85 -1.66 9.87 0.93
CA ILE A 85 -1.26 10.61 2.12
C ILE A 85 0.27 10.69 2.11
N ARG A 86 0.81 11.90 2.31
CA ARG A 86 2.25 12.21 2.21
C ARG A 86 2.87 11.78 0.87
N VAL A 87 2.26 12.21 -0.24
CA VAL A 87 2.74 11.90 -1.60
C VAL A 87 4.18 12.39 -1.83
N GLU A 88 4.58 13.46 -1.14
CA GLU A 88 5.92 14.04 -1.12
C GLU A 88 6.99 13.04 -0.63
N ASP A 89 6.69 12.24 0.40
CA ASP A 89 7.62 11.23 0.91
C ASP A 89 7.84 10.11 -0.12
N ALA A 90 6.76 9.71 -0.80
CA ALA A 90 6.83 8.74 -1.88
C ALA A 90 7.62 9.29 -3.07
N ALA A 91 7.41 10.56 -3.42
CA ALA A 91 8.15 11.23 -4.49
C ALA A 91 9.65 11.32 -4.17
N ALA A 92 10.01 11.63 -2.92
CA ALA A 92 11.40 11.65 -2.46
C ALA A 92 12.03 10.25 -2.56
N THR A 93 11.35 9.22 -2.06
CA THR A 93 11.80 7.82 -2.13
C THR A 93 12.01 7.36 -3.57
N LEU A 94 11.08 7.68 -4.48
CA LEU A 94 11.19 7.33 -5.89
C LEU A 94 12.32 8.08 -6.59
N SER A 95 12.56 9.34 -6.21
CA SER A 95 13.62 10.17 -6.77
C SER A 95 15.01 9.68 -6.34
N ASP A 96 15.19 9.27 -5.08
CA ASP A 96 16.44 8.63 -4.62
C ASP A 96 16.71 7.33 -5.38
N ARG A 97 15.70 6.46 -5.47
CA ARG A 97 15.77 5.19 -6.23
C ARG A 97 16.16 5.43 -7.68
N ALA A 98 15.53 6.38 -8.35
CA ALA A 98 15.84 6.74 -9.74
C ALA A 98 17.27 7.29 -9.88
N SER A 99 17.73 8.08 -8.92
CA SER A 99 19.10 8.62 -8.91
C SER A 99 20.15 7.52 -8.76
N ARG A 100 19.92 6.54 -7.88
CA ARG A 100 20.78 5.35 -7.71
C ARG A 100 20.78 4.49 -8.98
N TYR A 101 19.62 4.29 -9.61
CA TYR A 101 19.52 3.60 -10.89
C TYR A 101 20.37 4.26 -11.97
N GLY A 102 20.34 5.60 -12.06
CA GLY A 102 21.17 6.37 -13.00
C GLY A 102 22.68 6.19 -12.80
N ARG A 103 23.11 5.76 -11.60
CA ARG A 103 24.51 5.43 -11.27
C ARG A 103 24.83 3.93 -11.34
N ALA A 104 23.86 3.09 -11.72
CA ALA A 104 23.96 1.63 -11.69
C ALA A 104 24.25 1.05 -10.27
N GLU A 105 23.70 1.68 -9.23
CA GLU A 105 23.80 1.24 -7.85
C GLU A 105 22.55 0.47 -7.39
N LEU A 106 22.65 -0.29 -6.30
CA LEU A 106 21.49 -0.88 -5.64
C LEU A 106 20.53 0.25 -5.19
N PRO A 107 19.27 0.29 -5.67
CA PRO A 107 18.36 1.40 -5.41
C PRO A 107 17.70 1.31 -4.02
N ILE A 108 18.13 0.37 -3.19
CA ILE A 108 17.59 0.15 -1.85
C ILE A 108 18.75 0.29 -0.87
N ASP A 109 18.57 1.16 0.12
CA ASP A 109 19.47 1.25 1.25
C ASP A 109 18.99 0.32 2.37
N LEU A 110 19.66 -0.84 2.51
CA LEU A 110 19.28 -1.82 3.53
C LEU A 110 19.52 -1.31 4.96
N ALA A 111 20.36 -0.29 5.15
CA ALA A 111 20.63 0.28 6.47
C ALA A 111 19.50 1.21 6.96
N GLU A 112 18.72 1.79 6.04
CA GLU A 112 17.58 2.66 6.36
C GLU A 112 16.24 1.91 6.47
N ILE A 113 16.20 0.63 6.07
CA ILE A 113 15.02 -0.20 6.31
C ILE A 113 14.99 -0.56 7.80
N PRO A 114 13.89 -0.28 8.53
CA PRO A 114 13.73 -0.76 9.89
C PRO A 114 13.96 -2.26 9.94
N GLN A 115 14.98 -2.70 10.68
CA GLN A 115 15.21 -4.13 10.88
C GLN A 115 14.11 -4.67 11.77
N LEU A 116 13.37 -5.65 11.25
CA LEU A 116 12.35 -6.41 11.97
C LEU A 116 12.99 -7.35 13.00
#